data_AF-A0A9Q8PIA9-F1
#
_entry.id   AF-A0A9Q8PIA9-F1
#
_cell.length_a   1.000
_cell.length_b   1.000
_cell.length_c   1.000
_cell.angle_alpha   90.00
_cell.angle_beta   90.00
_cell.angle_gamma   90.00
#
_symmetry.space_group_name_H-M   'P 1'
#
loop_
_entity.id
_entity.type
_entity.pdbx_description
1 polymer ?
#
loop_
_entity_poly.entity_id
_entity_poly.type
_entity_poly.pdbx_seq_one_letter_code
_entity_poly.pdbx_strand_id
1 'polypeptide(L)'
;MPTSFFSLPRELRDTIYGYAFASPRCVRLAYPSIERSWTTEEGPRYPEIPESAYPPRPSDSPAKELDDEDAWEDCGSETEQQSKAKGDKKSTSIVDFNTEDFLNDYPDSEDEMFGDDDSEEDDGDEDDDYSDFDDSCGGPTSSRRSRYKIYAPSGADMSLLLVNRQIRHEALPLFYQSKIWVFDFTAIGTMHFLMALPRKARENIKSIGLPGYIFMADDGESREGWSRSLSSPLCRDVGGMSLVTPFGAFLATSLPKLEEVYFHVPMYGEEDFYCPYGPAELHMLLRYGRIKRLHHVFLGEKVAKTLKEKDSETCFRNMLGDLPERVVDHRFQLLHPYPQKKGRKQTLKWMDAQSEYWQKHRDSFAEGWEWVERDLDFGSDGNVQAVITMKTG
;
A
#
# COMPACT_ATOMS: atom_id res chain seq x y z
N MET A 1 7.08 -45.68 19.37
CA MET A 1 6.96 -44.38 20.07
C MET A 1 5.61 -43.78 19.72
N PRO A 2 4.91 -43.11 20.65
CA PRO A 2 3.70 -42.37 20.28
C PRO A 2 4.06 -41.29 19.27
N THR A 3 3.39 -41.30 18.12
CA THR A 3 3.48 -40.25 17.10
C THR A 3 2.95 -38.95 17.71
N SER A 4 3.85 -38.00 17.91
CA SER A 4 3.52 -36.63 18.31
C SER A 4 3.59 -35.70 17.10
N PHE A 5 2.98 -34.52 17.18
CA PHE A 5 3.05 -33.53 16.11
C PHE A 5 4.49 -33.17 15.73
N PHE A 6 5.40 -33.06 16.71
CA PHE A 6 6.82 -32.76 16.47
C PHE A 6 7.62 -33.93 15.90
N SER A 7 7.07 -35.15 15.92
CA SER A 7 7.67 -36.30 15.23
C SER A 7 7.37 -36.34 13.73
N LEU A 8 6.48 -35.48 13.22
CA LEU A 8 6.22 -35.32 11.80
C LEU A 8 7.41 -34.65 11.09
N PRO A 9 7.69 -34.93 9.80
CA PRO A 9 8.66 -34.20 9.01
C PRO A 9 8.39 -32.68 8.98
N ARG A 10 9.44 -31.87 8.87
CA ARG A 10 9.31 -30.41 8.93
C ARG A 10 8.39 -29.87 7.83
N GLU A 11 8.53 -30.41 6.64
CA GLU A 11 7.77 -30.03 5.44
C GLU A 11 6.27 -30.28 5.63
N LEU A 12 5.92 -31.38 6.31
CA LEU A 12 4.52 -31.68 6.63
C LEU A 12 3.97 -30.71 7.69
N ARG A 13 4.77 -30.33 8.70
CA ARG A 13 4.35 -29.34 9.70
C ARG A 13 4.15 -27.96 9.07
N ASP A 14 5.05 -27.53 8.20
CA ASP A 14 4.93 -26.26 7.48
C ASP A 14 3.69 -26.23 6.57
N THR A 15 3.35 -27.37 5.95
CA THR A 15 2.10 -27.52 5.20
C THR A 15 0.88 -27.36 6.10
N ILE A 16 0.87 -27.99 7.29
CA ILE A 16 -0.21 -27.86 8.27
C ILE A 16 -0.35 -26.41 8.75
N TYR A 17 0.76 -25.74 9.04
CA TYR A 17 0.76 -24.32 9.41
C TYR A 17 0.20 -23.44 8.28
N GLY A 18 0.59 -23.71 7.03
CA GLY A 18 0.07 -23.01 5.87
C GLY A 18 -1.44 -23.15 5.72
N TYR A 19 -1.99 -24.34 5.94
CA TYR A 19 -3.44 -24.56 5.94
C TYR A 19 -4.15 -23.78 7.05
N ALA A 20 -3.59 -23.80 8.27
CA ALA A 20 -4.18 -23.08 9.39
C ALA A 20 -4.20 -21.55 9.16
N PHE A 21 -3.16 -21.02 8.51
CA PHE A 21 -3.09 -19.58 8.19
C PHE A 21 -3.66 -19.22 6.82
N ALA A 22 -4.28 -20.14 6.08
CA ALA A 22 -4.80 -19.86 4.74
C ALA A 22 -5.94 -18.82 4.74
N SER A 23 -6.68 -18.70 5.85
CA SER A 23 -7.80 -17.77 5.97
C SER A 23 -7.73 -16.98 7.29
N PRO A 24 -8.04 -15.67 7.29
CA PRO A 24 -8.19 -14.81 6.12
C PRO A 24 -6.84 -14.60 5.41
N ARG A 25 -6.83 -14.49 4.08
CA ARG A 25 -5.61 -14.19 3.29
C ARG A 25 -5.16 -12.74 3.49
N CYS A 26 -6.10 -11.84 3.76
CA CYS A 26 -5.85 -10.41 3.88
C CYS A 26 -6.05 -9.96 5.34
N VAL A 27 -5.05 -9.27 5.89
CA VAL A 27 -5.10 -8.66 7.21
C VAL A 27 -5.03 -7.16 7.01
N ARG A 28 -6.15 -6.48 7.29
CA ARG A 28 -6.23 -5.02 7.22
C ARG A 28 -5.75 -4.41 8.51
N LEU A 29 -5.01 -3.31 8.42
CA LEU A 29 -4.52 -2.53 9.54
C LEU A 29 -4.93 -1.07 9.28
N ALA A 30 -5.69 -0.46 10.18
CA ALA A 30 -6.24 0.88 9.99
C ALA A 30 -6.09 1.77 11.24
N TYR A 31 -6.03 3.09 11.04
CA TYR A 31 -6.14 4.07 12.14
C TYR A 31 -7.54 4.00 12.78
N PRO A 32 -7.68 4.18 14.10
CA PRO A 32 -9.00 4.21 14.74
C PRO A 32 -9.85 5.41 14.30
N SER A 33 -9.24 6.52 13.90
CA SER A 33 -9.93 7.69 13.34
C SER A 33 -10.53 7.39 11.98
N ILE A 34 -9.76 6.70 11.12
CA ILE A 34 -10.22 6.17 9.84
C ILE A 34 -11.34 5.16 10.08
N GLU A 35 -11.18 4.20 11.00
CA GLU A 35 -12.23 3.25 11.36
C GLU A 35 -13.57 3.95 11.71
N ARG A 36 -13.51 4.99 12.53
CA ARG A 36 -14.68 5.72 13.00
C ARG A 36 -15.43 6.43 11.89
N SER A 37 -14.73 7.07 10.94
CA SER A 37 -15.40 7.75 9.81
C SER A 37 -16.26 6.79 9.00
N TRP A 38 -15.92 5.50 8.93
CA TRP A 38 -16.74 4.46 8.27
C TRP A 38 -17.93 3.98 9.10
N THR A 39 -17.90 4.13 10.43
CA THR A 39 -18.99 3.68 11.31
C THR A 39 -20.08 4.73 11.49
N THR A 40 -19.75 6.01 11.31
CA THR A 40 -20.67 7.14 11.51
C THR A 40 -21.28 7.68 10.23
N GLU A 41 -20.67 7.45 9.07
CA GLU A 41 -21.24 7.83 7.78
C GLU A 41 -21.42 6.57 6.92
N GLU A 42 -22.63 6.40 6.37
CA GLU A 42 -22.87 5.55 5.19
C GLU A 42 -22.19 6.18 3.97
N GLY A 43 -20.89 6.48 4.05
CA GLY A 43 -20.08 6.78 2.89
C GLY A 43 -20.14 5.57 1.95
N PRO A 44 -20.25 5.76 0.63
CA PRO A 44 -20.58 4.68 -0.28
C PRO A 44 -19.42 3.69 -0.28
N ARG A 45 -19.55 2.62 0.50
CA ARG A 45 -19.02 1.33 0.07
C ARG A 45 -19.64 1.13 -1.29
N TYR A 46 -18.86 1.35 -2.36
CA TYR A 46 -19.36 1.14 -3.70
C TYR A 46 -20.03 -0.24 -3.73
N PRO A 47 -21.33 -0.31 -4.07
CA PRO A 47 -22.07 -1.55 -3.97
C PRO A 47 -21.29 -2.64 -4.68
N GLU A 48 -21.33 -3.86 -4.12
CA GLU A 48 -20.92 -5.05 -4.87
C GLU A 48 -21.73 -5.00 -6.18
N ILE A 49 -21.12 -4.61 -7.29
CA ILE A 49 -21.71 -4.83 -8.61
C ILE A 49 -21.18 -6.19 -9.04
N PRO A 50 -21.93 -7.29 -8.84
CA PRO A 50 -21.42 -8.64 -9.06
C PRO A 50 -21.34 -9.00 -10.56
N GLU A 51 -21.45 -8.01 -11.44
CA GLU A 51 -21.77 -8.21 -12.87
C GLU A 51 -20.74 -7.60 -13.82
N SER A 52 -19.48 -7.42 -13.42
CA SER A 52 -18.43 -7.06 -14.40
C SER A 52 -18.00 -8.30 -15.18
N ALA A 53 -17.96 -8.18 -16.51
CA ALA A 53 -17.31 -9.16 -17.39
C ALA A 53 -15.80 -9.11 -17.13
N TYR A 54 -15.34 -9.88 -16.14
CA TYR A 54 -13.94 -9.89 -15.70
C TYR A 54 -13.33 -11.29 -15.83
N PRO A 55 -12.15 -11.44 -16.47
CA PRO A 55 -11.44 -10.40 -17.21
C PRO A 55 -12.26 -9.90 -18.42
N PRO A 56 -12.03 -8.66 -18.89
CA PRO A 56 -12.68 -8.13 -20.08
C PRO A 56 -12.30 -8.98 -21.31
N ARG A 57 -13.20 -9.03 -22.30
CA ARG A 57 -13.00 -9.87 -23.49
C ARG A 57 -11.82 -9.36 -24.34
N PRO A 58 -11.04 -10.26 -24.97
CA PRO A 58 -10.06 -9.86 -25.97
C PRO A 58 -10.75 -9.25 -27.20
N SER A 59 -10.05 -8.35 -27.90
CA SER A 59 -10.51 -7.59 -29.08
C SER A 59 -11.13 -8.46 -30.18
N ASP A 60 -10.68 -9.71 -30.30
CA ASP A 60 -11.11 -10.64 -31.36
C ASP A 60 -12.41 -11.39 -31.00
N SER A 61 -12.98 -11.13 -29.82
CA SER A 61 -14.27 -11.68 -29.42
C SER A 61 -15.37 -10.80 -29.99
N PRO A 62 -16.38 -11.34 -30.71
CA PRO A 62 -17.49 -10.53 -31.19
C PRO A 62 -18.15 -9.84 -29.99
N ALA A 63 -18.09 -8.51 -29.98
CA ALA A 63 -18.86 -7.70 -29.05
C ALA A 63 -20.32 -8.10 -29.22
N LYS A 64 -21.03 -8.38 -28.12
CA LYS A 64 -22.48 -8.39 -28.20
C LYS A 64 -22.87 -6.94 -28.43
N GLU A 65 -23.38 -6.63 -29.62
CA GLU A 65 -24.22 -5.45 -29.83
C GLU A 65 -25.35 -5.56 -28.79
N LEU A 66 -25.26 -4.75 -27.75
CA LEU A 66 -26.41 -4.46 -26.91
C LEU A 66 -27.08 -3.27 -27.58
N ASP A 67 -28.08 -3.56 -28.41
CA ASP A 67 -29.14 -2.62 -28.70
C ASP A 67 -29.74 -2.23 -27.36
N ASP A 68 -29.61 -0.96 -26.98
CA ASP A 68 -30.57 -0.27 -26.12
C ASP A 68 -30.46 1.23 -26.44
N GLU A 69 -31.30 1.65 -27.39
CA GLU A 69 -31.87 2.99 -27.37
C GLU A 69 -32.56 3.16 -26.00
N ASP A 70 -32.17 4.18 -25.22
CA ASP A 70 -33.17 5.08 -24.62
C ASP A 70 -32.53 6.28 -23.92
N ALA A 71 -32.90 7.43 -24.48
CA ALA A 71 -33.35 8.65 -23.81
C ALA A 71 -32.54 9.18 -22.62
N TRP A 72 -31.80 10.25 -22.92
CA TRP A 72 -31.61 11.37 -22.02
C TRP A 72 -32.97 12.00 -21.67
N GLU A 73 -33.36 12.01 -20.39
CA GLU A 73 -34.28 13.03 -19.87
C GLU A 73 -33.93 13.44 -18.44
N ASP A 74 -34.02 14.75 -18.26
CA ASP A 74 -33.73 15.59 -17.11
C ASP A 74 -34.88 15.58 -16.08
N CYS A 75 -34.56 15.81 -14.79
CA CYS A 75 -35.33 16.49 -13.74
C CYS A 75 -35.34 15.79 -12.36
N GLY A 76 -34.89 16.53 -11.33
CA GLY A 76 -35.77 17.02 -10.26
C GLY A 76 -36.22 16.07 -9.11
N SER A 77 -35.69 16.37 -7.93
CA SER A 77 -36.35 16.48 -6.60
C SER A 77 -37.37 15.43 -6.09
N GLU A 78 -37.05 14.94 -4.88
CA GLU A 78 -37.90 14.74 -3.69
C GLU A 78 -38.77 13.47 -3.47
N THR A 79 -38.50 12.90 -2.28
CA THR A 79 -39.38 12.21 -1.30
C THR A 79 -39.52 10.68 -1.29
N GLU A 80 -39.03 10.15 -0.16
CA GLU A 80 -39.45 8.98 0.65
C GLU A 80 -40.44 7.96 0.06
N GLN A 81 -40.04 6.68 0.13
CA GLN A 81 -40.81 5.71 0.92
C GLN A 81 -39.97 4.51 1.37
N GLN A 82 -40.06 4.26 2.67
CA GLN A 82 -39.46 3.17 3.42
C GLN A 82 -39.87 1.78 2.91
N SER A 83 -38.92 0.85 2.85
CA SER A 83 -39.22 -0.54 3.17
C SER A 83 -38.07 -1.17 3.97
N LYS A 84 -38.42 -1.59 5.20
CA LYS A 84 -37.55 -2.29 6.14
C LYS A 84 -37.32 -3.72 5.66
N ALA A 85 -36.08 -4.07 5.37
CA ALA A 85 -35.62 -5.46 5.34
C ALA A 85 -34.59 -5.65 6.47
N LYS A 86 -34.96 -6.47 7.47
CA LYS A 86 -34.06 -6.95 8.52
C LYS A 86 -33.06 -7.92 7.89
N GLY A 87 -31.84 -7.46 7.64
CA GLY A 87 -30.69 -8.32 7.36
C GLY A 87 -29.99 -8.71 8.67
N ASP A 88 -29.76 -10.00 8.84
CA ASP A 88 -29.11 -10.60 10.00
C ASP A 88 -27.72 -10.01 10.25
N LYS A 89 -27.48 -9.58 11.49
CA LYS A 89 -26.17 -9.12 11.97
C LYS A 89 -25.19 -10.30 11.97
N LYS A 90 -24.32 -10.35 10.97
CA LYS A 90 -23.09 -11.16 11.00
C LYS A 90 -22.22 -10.64 12.15
N SER A 91 -22.01 -11.46 13.17
CA SER A 91 -21.22 -11.09 14.34
C SER A 91 -19.76 -10.85 13.94
N THR A 92 -19.32 -9.60 13.92
CA THR A 92 -17.92 -9.21 13.87
C THR A 92 -17.31 -9.48 15.25
N SER A 93 -16.45 -10.49 15.35
CA SER A 93 -15.64 -10.70 16.55
C SER A 93 -14.52 -9.66 16.55
N ILE A 94 -14.69 -8.62 17.37
CA ILE A 94 -13.66 -7.60 17.62
C ILE A 94 -12.56 -8.26 18.46
N VAL A 95 -11.34 -8.32 17.93
CA VAL A 95 -10.14 -8.65 18.70
C VAL A 95 -9.28 -7.39 18.71
N ASP A 96 -9.17 -6.74 19.86
CA ASP A 96 -8.23 -5.63 20.06
C ASP A 96 -6.80 -6.17 19.94
N PHE A 97 -6.14 -5.90 18.81
CA PHE A 97 -4.72 -6.19 18.66
C PHE A 97 -3.93 -5.07 19.36
N ASN A 98 -3.70 -5.24 20.67
CA ASN A 98 -2.85 -4.33 21.40
C ASN A 98 -1.38 -4.61 21.02
N THR A 99 -0.86 -3.77 20.13
CA THR A 99 0.55 -3.84 19.69
C THR A 99 1.51 -3.70 20.88
N GLU A 100 1.11 -3.02 21.96
CA GLU A 100 1.88 -2.88 23.19
C GLU A 100 1.88 -4.17 24.01
N ASP A 101 0.76 -4.89 24.14
CA ASP A 101 0.74 -6.22 24.80
C ASP A 101 1.54 -7.23 23.98
N PHE A 102 1.45 -7.15 22.65
CA PHE A 102 2.29 -7.96 21.76
C PHE A 102 3.78 -7.62 21.96
N LEU A 103 4.18 -6.36 21.86
CA LEU A 103 5.59 -5.97 22.03
C LEU A 103 6.11 -6.22 23.45
N ASN A 104 5.28 -6.07 24.48
CA ASN A 104 5.64 -6.37 25.88
C ASN A 104 5.73 -7.88 26.17
N ASP A 105 4.95 -8.72 25.47
CA ASP A 105 5.07 -10.18 25.51
C ASP A 105 6.32 -10.68 24.76
N TYR A 106 6.97 -9.82 23.97
CA TYR A 106 8.11 -10.15 23.10
C TYR A 106 9.26 -9.12 23.19
N PRO A 107 9.91 -8.96 24.36
CA PRO A 107 10.97 -7.96 24.60
C PRO A 107 12.32 -8.28 23.92
N ASP A 108 12.40 -9.29 23.04
CA ASP A 108 13.64 -9.71 22.37
C ASP A 108 14.10 -8.70 21.28
N SER A 109 13.65 -7.45 21.32
CA SER A 109 14.41 -6.35 20.73
C SER A 109 15.67 -6.17 21.57
N GLU A 110 16.74 -6.83 21.15
CA GLU A 110 18.10 -6.41 21.46
C GLU A 110 18.31 -4.99 20.90
N ASP A 111 17.70 -4.00 21.57
CA ASP A 111 18.10 -2.60 21.50
C ASP A 111 19.37 -2.47 22.35
N GLU A 112 20.46 -3.06 21.88
CA GLU A 112 21.79 -2.62 22.27
C GLU A 112 22.33 -1.69 21.18
N MET A 113 22.66 -0.46 21.62
CA MET A 113 23.47 0.55 20.94
C MET A 113 22.79 1.40 19.86
N PHE A 114 21.99 2.36 20.30
CA PHE A 114 22.33 3.77 20.03
C PHE A 114 22.44 4.46 21.38
N GLY A 115 23.66 4.44 21.93
CA GLY A 115 23.98 5.15 23.16
C GLY A 115 23.78 6.64 22.95
N ASP A 116 23.09 7.22 23.93
CA ASP A 116 23.14 8.64 24.26
C ASP A 116 24.60 9.07 24.34
N ASP A 117 25.04 9.94 23.43
CA ASP A 117 26.28 10.69 23.60
C ASP A 117 25.90 12.05 24.16
N ASP A 118 25.71 12.06 25.48
CA ASP A 118 25.75 13.25 26.30
C ASP A 118 27.15 13.88 26.17
N SER A 119 27.24 14.98 25.43
CA SER A 119 28.23 16.00 25.72
C SER A 119 27.53 17.35 25.86
N GLU A 120 27.25 17.67 27.12
CA GLU A 120 27.10 19.04 27.62
C GLU A 120 28.36 19.84 27.27
N GLU A 121 28.21 21.03 26.70
CA GLU A 121 28.63 22.31 27.29
C GLU A 121 28.67 23.43 26.22
N ASP A 122 28.27 24.62 26.67
CA ASP A 122 28.74 25.95 26.27
C ASP A 122 27.83 26.83 25.38
N ASP A 123 26.91 27.51 26.07
CA ASP A 123 26.74 28.97 26.19
C ASP A 123 26.65 29.86 24.93
N GLY A 124 25.55 30.63 24.87
CA GLY A 124 25.43 31.79 23.99
C GLY A 124 24.02 32.34 23.90
N ASP A 125 23.70 33.27 24.81
CA ASP A 125 22.48 34.08 24.90
C ASP A 125 22.05 34.71 23.56
N GLU A 126 20.73 34.85 23.34
CA GLU A 126 20.08 36.13 23.04
C GLU A 126 18.55 35.98 22.97
N ASP A 127 17.90 36.96 23.59
CA ASP A 127 16.48 37.13 23.85
C ASP A 127 15.61 37.25 22.59
N ASP A 128 14.32 36.90 22.70
CA ASP A 128 13.18 37.79 22.38
C ASP A 128 11.82 37.05 22.47
N ASP A 129 11.18 37.23 23.62
CA ASP A 129 9.84 37.81 23.79
C ASP A 129 8.70 37.40 22.81
N TYR A 130 7.78 36.55 23.29
CA TYR A 130 6.34 36.81 23.19
C TYR A 130 5.58 36.09 24.31
N SER A 131 4.97 36.92 25.16
CA SER A 131 4.18 36.65 26.35
C SER A 131 2.82 35.99 26.11
N ASP A 132 2.34 35.36 27.19
CA ASP A 132 0.94 35.19 27.62
C ASP A 132 0.07 34.10 26.96
N PHE A 133 0.16 32.88 27.50
CA PHE A 133 -1.04 32.21 28.03
C PHE A 133 -0.68 31.33 29.26
N ASP A 134 -1.37 31.61 30.35
CA ASP A 134 -1.13 31.20 31.73
C ASP A 134 -1.58 29.76 32.09
N ASP A 135 -0.83 29.17 33.03
CA ASP A 135 -0.96 28.03 33.98
C ASP A 135 -2.08 26.96 33.83
N SER A 136 -1.87 25.66 34.11
CA SER A 136 -0.97 25.06 35.12
C SER A 136 -0.81 23.53 34.99
N CYS A 137 0.25 23.01 35.62
CA CYS A 137 0.52 21.63 36.09
C CYS A 137 1.41 20.68 35.23
N GLY A 138 2.72 20.96 35.24
CA GLY A 138 3.82 20.05 35.66
C GLY A 138 3.90 18.57 35.23
N GLY A 139 4.99 18.21 34.52
CA GLY A 139 5.55 16.85 34.45
C GLY A 139 6.41 16.61 33.20
N PRO A 140 7.51 15.84 33.28
CA PRO A 140 8.60 15.88 32.30
C PRO A 140 8.13 15.38 30.93
N THR A 141 8.52 16.11 29.88
CA THR A 141 8.38 15.74 28.48
C THR A 141 9.30 14.55 28.18
N SER A 142 8.94 13.38 28.69
CA SER A 142 9.16 12.15 27.95
C SER A 142 8.45 12.35 26.61
N SER A 143 9.19 12.34 25.51
CA SER A 143 8.63 12.22 24.17
C SER A 143 7.82 10.92 24.16
N ARG A 144 6.54 11.01 24.51
CA ARG A 144 5.59 9.90 24.39
C ARG A 144 5.61 9.50 22.94
N ARG A 145 6.35 8.44 22.60
CA ARG A 145 6.25 7.74 21.32
C ARG A 145 4.76 7.60 21.05
N SER A 146 4.26 8.34 20.05
CA SER A 146 2.84 8.32 19.72
C SER A 146 2.47 6.87 19.41
N ARG A 147 1.67 6.26 20.28
CA ARG A 147 1.31 4.86 20.17
C ARG A 147 0.26 4.72 19.09
N TYR A 148 0.65 4.15 17.96
CA TYR A 148 -0.27 3.78 16.88
C TYR A 148 -1.15 2.62 17.37
N LYS A 149 -2.41 2.90 17.70
CA LYS A 149 -3.42 1.86 17.92
C LYS A 149 -3.84 1.35 16.55
N ILE A 150 -3.72 0.04 16.33
CA ILE A 150 -3.94 -0.55 15.02
C ILE A 150 -5.10 -1.52 15.12
N TYR A 151 -6.11 -1.27 14.29
CA TYR A 151 -7.29 -2.09 14.24
C TYR A 151 -7.19 -3.12 13.11
N ALA A 152 -7.46 -4.39 13.43
CA ALA A 152 -7.54 -5.49 12.47
C ALA A 152 -9.00 -6.01 12.38
N PRO A 153 -9.81 -5.51 11.42
CA PRO A 153 -11.22 -5.88 11.28
C PRO A 153 -11.43 -7.35 10.90
N SER A 154 -10.52 -7.90 10.10
CA SER A 154 -10.47 -9.33 9.81
C SER A 154 -9.56 -9.99 10.84
N GLY A 155 -10.15 -10.70 11.80
CA GLY A 155 -9.38 -11.42 12.81
C GLY A 155 -8.42 -12.40 12.14
N ALA A 156 -7.11 -12.15 12.28
CA ALA A 156 -6.10 -13.11 11.86
C ALA A 156 -6.10 -14.28 12.86
N ASP A 157 -6.21 -15.52 12.37
CA ASP A 157 -6.12 -16.68 13.25
C ASP A 157 -4.69 -16.81 13.81
N MET A 158 -4.51 -16.37 15.05
CA MET A 158 -3.25 -16.45 15.79
C MET A 158 -3.16 -17.70 16.67
N SER A 159 -4.15 -18.60 16.62
CA SER A 159 -4.29 -19.72 17.57
C SER A 159 -3.03 -20.57 17.63
N LEU A 160 -2.39 -20.83 16.48
CA LEU A 160 -1.14 -21.58 16.41
C LEU A 160 0.04 -20.89 17.12
N LEU A 161 0.08 -19.56 17.10
CA LEU A 161 1.13 -18.78 17.77
C LEU A 161 0.99 -18.82 19.29
N LEU A 162 -0.18 -19.20 19.81
CA LEU A 162 -0.49 -19.25 21.23
C LEU A 162 -0.26 -20.64 21.86
N VAL A 163 -0.04 -21.69 21.06
CA VAL A 163 0.00 -23.08 21.56
C VAL A 163 1.19 -23.35 22.48
N ASN A 164 2.42 -23.17 21.98
CA ASN A 164 3.66 -23.31 22.75
C ASN A 164 4.83 -22.61 22.05
N ARG A 165 5.95 -22.45 22.78
CA ARG A 165 7.15 -21.74 22.29
C ARG A 165 7.72 -22.34 20.99
N GLN A 166 7.72 -23.66 20.84
CA GLN A 166 8.28 -24.31 19.65
C GLN A 166 7.39 -24.09 18.43
N ILE A 167 6.08 -24.35 18.52
CA ILE A 167 5.13 -24.09 17.43
C ILE A 167 5.16 -22.62 17.06
N ARG A 168 5.16 -21.71 18.03
CA ARG A 168 5.31 -20.27 17.80
C ARG A 168 6.54 -19.96 16.97
N HIS A 169 7.71 -20.48 17.36
CA HIS A 169 8.95 -20.24 16.63
C HIS A 169 8.92 -20.79 15.19
N GLU A 170 8.31 -21.96 14.99
CA GLU A 170 8.19 -22.58 13.66
C GLU A 170 7.15 -21.89 12.76
N ALA A 171 6.03 -21.45 13.35
CA ALA A 171 4.85 -20.94 12.64
C ALA A 171 4.88 -19.42 12.40
N LEU A 172 5.58 -18.64 13.23
CA LEU A 172 5.63 -17.17 13.12
C LEU A 172 6.10 -16.69 11.73
N PRO A 173 7.19 -17.23 11.13
CA PRO A 173 7.58 -16.84 9.77
C PRO A 173 6.48 -17.12 8.75
N LEU A 174 5.81 -18.27 8.85
CA LEU A 174 4.76 -18.67 7.92
C LEU A 174 3.52 -17.80 8.05
N PHE A 175 3.17 -17.40 9.27
CA PHE A 175 2.08 -16.47 9.53
C PHE A 175 2.29 -15.14 8.79
N TYR A 176 3.46 -14.51 8.89
CA TYR A 176 3.70 -13.25 8.17
C TYR A 176 3.81 -13.42 6.65
N GLN A 177 4.32 -14.57 6.19
CA GLN A 177 4.47 -14.88 4.76
C GLN A 177 3.14 -15.18 4.07
N SER A 178 2.17 -15.76 4.80
CA SER A 178 0.93 -16.25 4.19
C SER A 178 -0.15 -15.17 4.05
N LYS A 179 0.12 -13.94 4.49
CA LYS A 179 -0.85 -12.84 4.52
C LYS A 179 -0.46 -11.72 3.58
N ILE A 180 -1.49 -11.08 3.04
CA ILE A 180 -1.39 -9.75 2.44
C ILE A 180 -1.71 -8.74 3.55
N TRP A 181 -0.72 -7.94 3.92
CA TRP A 181 -0.85 -6.91 4.95
C TRP A 181 -1.31 -5.60 4.32
N VAL A 182 -2.58 -5.25 4.49
CA VAL A 182 -3.19 -4.06 3.89
C VAL A 182 -3.10 -2.90 4.87
N PHE A 183 -2.35 -1.86 4.51
CA PHE A 183 -2.03 -0.72 5.37
C PHE A 183 -2.91 0.48 5.04
N ASP A 184 -4.06 0.55 5.69
CA ASP A 184 -4.98 1.69 5.63
C ASP A 184 -4.49 2.82 6.55
N PHE A 185 -3.31 3.32 6.21
CA PHE A 185 -2.54 4.33 6.95
C PHE A 185 -1.87 5.30 5.96
N THR A 186 -1.29 6.35 6.52
CA THR A 186 -0.35 7.23 5.81
C THR A 186 0.95 6.48 5.49
N ALA A 187 1.75 7.01 4.57
CA ALA A 187 3.04 6.42 4.23
C ALA A 187 3.97 6.35 5.46
N ILE A 188 4.09 7.44 6.20
CA ILE A 188 4.93 7.51 7.40
C ILE A 188 4.36 6.64 8.54
N GLY A 189 3.05 6.63 8.74
CA GLY A 189 2.40 5.73 9.72
C GLY A 189 2.67 4.26 9.43
N THR A 190 2.61 3.87 8.15
CA THR A 190 2.96 2.51 7.71
C THR A 190 4.42 2.18 8.00
N MET A 191 5.36 3.10 7.72
CA MET A 191 6.78 2.91 8.05
C MET A 191 6.97 2.73 9.55
N HIS A 192 6.36 3.57 10.39
CA HIS A 192 6.46 3.46 11.84
C HIS A 192 5.93 2.13 12.37
N PHE A 193 4.77 1.69 11.89
CA PHE A 193 4.24 0.38 12.27
C PHE A 193 5.20 -0.74 11.89
N LEU A 194 5.64 -0.75 10.62
CA LEU A 194 6.54 -1.77 10.14
C LEU A 194 7.85 -1.76 10.93
N MET A 195 8.39 -0.59 11.27
CA MET A 195 9.59 -0.49 12.11
C MET A 195 9.40 -1.05 13.52
N ALA A 196 8.22 -0.87 14.11
CA ALA A 196 7.89 -1.39 15.43
C ALA A 196 7.75 -2.92 15.46
N LEU A 197 7.54 -3.58 14.32
CA LEU A 197 7.45 -5.04 14.27
C LEU A 197 8.82 -5.69 14.58
N PRO A 198 8.82 -6.85 15.29
CA PRO A 198 10.03 -7.63 15.49
C PRO A 198 10.72 -7.96 14.16
N ARG A 199 12.04 -8.01 14.15
CA ARG A 199 12.84 -8.28 12.93
C ARG A 199 12.37 -9.54 12.19
N LYS A 200 12.09 -10.63 12.92
CA LYS A 200 11.56 -11.88 12.34
C LYS A 200 10.22 -11.69 11.63
N ALA A 201 9.35 -10.78 12.07
CA ALA A 201 8.11 -10.48 11.38
C ALA A 201 8.39 -9.76 10.06
N ARG A 202 9.15 -8.64 10.11
CA ARG A 202 9.49 -7.82 8.94
C ARG A 202 10.19 -8.60 7.84
N GLU A 203 11.16 -9.43 8.21
CA GLU A 203 11.91 -10.27 7.26
C GLU A 203 11.05 -11.36 6.60
N ASN A 204 9.82 -11.59 7.05
CA ASN A 204 8.94 -12.62 6.53
C ASN A 204 7.65 -12.06 5.91
N ILE A 205 7.45 -10.75 5.91
CA ILE A 205 6.39 -10.13 5.11
C ILE A 205 6.74 -10.28 3.63
N LYS A 206 5.83 -10.91 2.88
CA LYS A 206 5.97 -11.14 1.43
C LYS A 206 5.06 -10.29 0.57
N SER A 207 3.89 -9.92 1.10
CA SER A 207 2.88 -9.20 0.34
C SER A 207 2.28 -8.08 1.17
N ILE A 208 2.20 -6.89 0.58
CA ILE A 208 1.59 -5.70 1.21
C ILE A 208 0.54 -5.08 0.28
N GLY A 209 -0.50 -4.50 0.88
CA GLY A 209 -1.51 -3.70 0.21
C GLY A 209 -1.44 -2.23 0.64
N LEU A 210 -1.50 -1.34 -0.33
CA LEU A 210 -1.34 0.11 -0.21
C LEU A 210 -2.60 0.81 -0.77
N PRO A 211 -3.65 1.01 0.06
CA PRO A 211 -4.87 1.79 -0.26
C PRO A 211 -4.56 3.25 -0.64
N GLY A 212 -5.52 3.96 -1.20
CA GLY A 212 -5.40 5.33 -1.71
C GLY A 212 -4.92 6.34 -0.65
N TYR A 213 -5.30 6.16 0.62
CA TYR A 213 -4.91 7.06 1.71
C TYR A 213 -3.39 7.22 1.87
N ILE A 214 -2.63 6.16 1.58
CA ILE A 214 -1.16 6.19 1.65
C ILE A 214 -0.53 7.06 0.55
N PHE A 215 -1.28 7.39 -0.49
CA PHE A 215 -0.85 8.19 -1.63
C PHE A 215 -1.43 9.60 -1.63
N MET A 216 -2.20 9.99 -0.61
CA MET A 216 -2.78 11.33 -0.52
C MET A 216 -1.69 12.41 -0.34
N ALA A 217 -1.63 13.37 -1.25
CA ALA A 217 -0.63 14.44 -1.31
C ALA A 217 -1.03 15.66 -0.46
N ASP A 218 -2.29 15.78 -0.09
CA ASP A 218 -2.81 16.76 0.86
C ASP A 218 -2.60 16.33 2.32
N ASP A 219 -2.47 15.03 2.58
CA ASP A 219 -1.99 14.51 3.86
C ASP A 219 -0.48 14.71 4.02
N GLY A 220 -0.08 15.38 5.10
CA GLY A 220 1.32 15.73 5.34
C GLY A 220 2.24 14.50 5.45
N GLU A 221 1.79 13.46 6.13
CA GLU A 221 2.57 12.23 6.35
C GLU A 221 2.73 11.42 5.07
N SER A 222 1.66 11.19 4.31
CA SER A 222 1.71 10.53 3.01
C SER A 222 2.55 11.32 2.01
N ARG A 223 2.36 12.65 1.95
CA ARG A 223 3.18 13.53 1.11
C ARG A 223 4.66 13.44 1.47
N GLU A 224 5.02 13.46 2.75
CA GLU A 224 6.41 13.36 3.20
C GLU A 224 7.03 12.00 2.88
N GLY A 225 6.30 10.90 3.10
CA GLY A 225 6.77 9.55 2.78
C GLY A 225 7.05 9.34 1.29
N TRP A 226 6.31 10.04 0.41
CA TRP A 226 6.51 10.03 -1.04
C TRP A 226 7.23 11.27 -1.57
N SER A 227 7.71 12.14 -0.70
CA SER A 227 8.39 13.38 -1.09
C SER A 227 9.77 13.06 -1.66
N ARG A 228 10.22 13.95 -2.55
CA ARG A 228 11.43 13.75 -3.35
C ARG A 228 12.61 14.49 -2.75
N SER A 229 13.73 13.80 -2.53
CA SER A 229 15.05 14.43 -2.47
C SER A 229 15.87 14.09 -3.72
N LEU A 230 15.80 14.93 -4.75
CA LEU A 230 16.51 14.67 -6.02
C LEU A 230 18.02 14.75 -5.93
N SER A 231 18.49 15.58 -5.03
CA SER A 231 19.91 15.87 -4.85
C SER A 231 20.66 14.69 -4.25
N SER A 232 19.97 13.80 -3.54
CA SER A 232 20.54 12.65 -2.86
C SER A 232 19.53 11.50 -2.83
N PRO A 233 19.70 10.46 -3.65
CA PRO A 233 18.87 9.27 -3.51
C PRO A 233 19.09 8.64 -2.14
N LEU A 234 18.00 8.23 -1.52
CA LEU A 234 17.95 7.65 -0.18
C LEU A 234 18.38 6.18 -0.20
N CYS A 235 18.18 5.50 -1.33
CA CYS A 235 18.68 4.15 -1.55
C CYS A 235 19.37 4.07 -2.91
N ARG A 236 20.59 3.52 -2.92
CA ARG A 236 21.30 3.11 -4.13
C ARG A 236 21.80 1.69 -3.96
N ASP A 237 21.60 0.89 -4.99
CA ASP A 237 22.11 -0.47 -5.04
C ASP A 237 23.18 -0.63 -6.14
N VAL A 238 24.02 -1.66 -5.99
CA VAL A 238 25.06 -2.04 -6.95
C VAL A 238 24.46 -2.37 -8.32
N GLY A 239 23.20 -2.83 -8.36
CA GLY A 239 22.43 -3.08 -9.59
C GLY A 239 21.92 -1.82 -10.31
N GLY A 240 22.25 -0.62 -9.84
CA GLY A 240 21.82 0.65 -10.44
C GLY A 240 20.42 1.11 -10.04
N MET A 241 19.77 0.42 -9.10
CA MET A 241 18.53 0.90 -8.49
C MET A 241 18.81 2.19 -7.72
N SER A 242 17.95 3.19 -7.92
CA SER A 242 18.00 4.45 -7.20
C SER A 242 16.58 4.82 -6.78
N LEU A 243 16.37 5.04 -5.49
CA LEU A 243 15.09 5.47 -4.90
C LEU A 243 15.31 6.81 -4.19
N VAL A 244 14.42 7.75 -4.42
CA VAL A 244 14.46 9.13 -3.95
C VAL A 244 13.34 9.45 -2.96
N THR A 245 12.37 8.54 -2.77
CA THR A 245 11.33 8.67 -1.77
C THR A 245 11.66 7.89 -0.49
N PRO A 246 11.36 8.43 0.70
CA PRO A 246 11.56 7.71 1.96
C PRO A 246 10.84 6.36 2.01
N PHE A 247 9.58 6.31 1.56
CA PHE A 247 8.78 5.10 1.61
C PHE A 247 9.28 4.03 0.64
N GLY A 248 9.59 4.41 -0.60
CA GLY A 248 10.18 3.49 -1.58
C GLY A 248 11.50 2.90 -1.09
N ALA A 249 12.40 3.74 -0.57
CA ALA A 249 13.66 3.31 0.03
C ALA A 249 13.43 2.36 1.22
N PHE A 250 12.48 2.69 2.09
CA PHE A 250 12.12 1.85 3.24
C PHE A 250 11.64 0.47 2.83
N LEU A 251 10.74 0.37 1.83
CA LEU A 251 10.28 -0.93 1.33
C LEU A 251 11.46 -1.78 0.82
N ALA A 252 12.41 -1.17 0.10
CA ALA A 252 13.57 -1.86 -0.44
C ALA A 252 14.54 -2.37 0.64
N THR A 253 14.74 -1.62 1.73
CA THR A 253 15.76 -1.92 2.74
C THR A 253 15.20 -2.70 3.94
N SER A 254 13.96 -2.44 4.32
CA SER A 254 13.39 -2.92 5.59
C SER A 254 12.52 -4.18 5.43
N LEU A 255 12.10 -4.50 4.20
CA LEU A 255 11.31 -5.69 3.87
C LEU A 255 12.05 -6.58 2.85
N PRO A 256 13.13 -7.28 3.27
CA PRO A 256 14.04 -7.96 2.34
C PRO A 256 13.43 -9.15 1.59
N LYS A 257 12.27 -9.67 2.03
CA LYS A 257 11.53 -10.75 1.36
C LYS A 257 10.22 -10.29 0.75
N LEU A 258 10.02 -8.98 0.59
CA LEU A 258 8.86 -8.45 -0.11
C LEU A 258 8.87 -8.97 -1.55
N GLU A 259 7.83 -9.70 -1.95
CA GLU A 259 7.69 -10.30 -3.28
C GLU A 259 6.58 -9.62 -4.08
N GLU A 260 5.52 -9.16 -3.42
CA GLU A 260 4.31 -8.64 -4.06
C GLU A 260 3.85 -7.33 -3.39
N VAL A 261 3.55 -6.33 -4.21
CA VAL A 261 2.94 -5.07 -3.75
C VAL A 261 1.62 -4.88 -4.49
N TYR A 262 0.55 -4.66 -3.74
CA TYR A 262 -0.74 -4.26 -4.24
C TYR A 262 -0.94 -2.78 -3.91
N PHE A 263 -1.29 -1.95 -4.89
CA PHE A 263 -1.50 -0.53 -4.64
C PHE A 263 -2.69 0.01 -5.42
N HIS A 264 -3.42 0.93 -4.80
CA HIS A 264 -4.56 1.57 -5.45
C HIS A 264 -4.07 2.48 -6.57
N VAL A 265 -4.70 2.40 -7.75
CA VAL A 265 -4.48 3.31 -8.87
C VAL A 265 -5.79 4.02 -9.19
N PRO A 266 -5.81 5.38 -9.18
CA PRO A 266 -6.96 6.12 -9.62
C PRO A 266 -7.22 5.87 -11.10
N MET A 267 -8.48 5.96 -11.52
CA MET A 267 -8.82 5.79 -12.94
C MET A 267 -8.08 6.84 -13.78
N TYR A 268 -7.59 6.44 -14.95
CA TYR A 268 -6.73 7.26 -15.82
C TYR A 268 -5.32 7.51 -15.27
N GLY A 269 -4.92 6.84 -14.19
CA GLY A 269 -3.57 6.93 -13.64
C GLY A 269 -3.28 8.21 -12.86
N GLU A 270 -4.28 9.07 -12.67
CA GLU A 270 -4.10 10.37 -12.02
C GLU A 270 -5.29 10.83 -11.19
N GLU A 271 -4.95 11.58 -10.14
CA GLU A 271 -5.89 12.37 -9.35
C GLU A 271 -5.08 13.52 -8.70
N ASP A 272 -5.66 14.71 -8.58
CA ASP A 272 -4.92 15.94 -8.20
C ASP A 272 -4.24 15.84 -6.84
N PHE A 273 -4.77 14.99 -5.96
CA PHE A 273 -4.27 14.72 -4.62
C PHE A 273 -3.47 13.41 -4.52
N TYR A 274 -3.08 12.79 -5.64
CA TYR A 274 -2.34 11.53 -5.63
C TYR A 274 -0.84 11.75 -5.81
N CYS A 275 -0.02 11.22 -4.90
CA CYS A 275 1.43 11.38 -4.89
C CYS A 275 2.06 10.77 -6.16
N PRO A 276 2.61 11.60 -7.08
CA PRO A 276 3.01 11.12 -8.41
C PRO A 276 4.24 10.20 -8.38
N TYR A 277 5.09 10.33 -7.35
CA TYR A 277 6.30 9.51 -7.21
C TYR A 277 6.03 8.11 -6.65
N GLY A 278 4.92 7.91 -5.93
CA GLY A 278 4.63 6.64 -5.28
C GLY A 278 4.58 5.47 -6.26
N PRO A 279 3.68 5.48 -7.26
CA PRO A 279 3.63 4.45 -8.29
C PRO A 279 4.95 4.29 -9.03
N ALA A 280 5.62 5.40 -9.37
CA ALA A 280 6.87 5.37 -10.11
C ALA A 280 7.99 4.64 -9.36
N GLU A 281 8.12 4.87 -8.05
CA GLU A 281 9.11 4.17 -7.21
C GLU A 281 8.76 2.70 -7.03
N LEU A 282 7.47 2.36 -6.88
CA LEU A 282 7.03 0.95 -6.84
C LEU A 282 7.38 0.21 -8.14
N HIS A 283 7.26 0.88 -9.29
CA HIS A 283 7.74 0.32 -10.56
C HIS A 283 9.27 0.18 -10.62
N MET A 284 10.03 1.06 -9.96
CA MET A 284 11.48 0.88 -9.85
C MET A 284 11.82 -0.36 -9.01
N LEU A 285 11.10 -0.61 -7.90
CA LEU A 285 11.27 -1.83 -7.12
C LEU A 285 11.05 -3.08 -7.99
N LEU A 286 10.00 -3.09 -8.81
CA LEU A 286 9.74 -4.19 -9.75
C LEU A 286 10.88 -4.32 -10.76
N ARG A 287 11.22 -3.23 -11.46
CA ARG A 287 12.21 -3.23 -12.54
C ARG A 287 13.58 -3.77 -12.11
N TYR A 288 14.01 -3.44 -10.90
CA TYR A 288 15.30 -3.87 -10.36
C TYR A 288 15.21 -5.19 -9.56
N GLY A 289 14.08 -5.90 -9.65
CA GLY A 289 13.92 -7.23 -9.05
C GLY A 289 13.84 -7.23 -7.52
N ARG A 290 13.53 -6.09 -6.89
CA ARG A 290 13.30 -6.02 -5.44
C ARG A 290 11.96 -6.61 -5.05
N ILE A 291 10.97 -6.48 -5.92
CA ILE A 291 9.71 -7.22 -5.86
C ILE A 291 9.55 -8.01 -7.16
N LYS A 292 8.80 -9.10 -7.10
CA LYS A 292 8.54 -9.98 -8.24
C LYS A 292 7.28 -9.57 -8.99
N ARG A 293 6.31 -9.02 -8.26
CA ARG A 293 5.01 -8.64 -8.80
C ARG A 293 4.55 -7.30 -8.24
N LEU A 294 3.96 -6.52 -9.13
CA LEU A 294 3.31 -5.26 -8.78
C LEU A 294 1.88 -5.31 -9.29
N HIS A 295 0.91 -5.14 -8.39
CA HIS A 295 -0.52 -5.25 -8.65
C HIS A 295 -1.16 -3.86 -8.55
N HIS A 296 -1.73 -3.41 -9.66
CA HIS A 296 -2.50 -2.18 -9.78
C HIS A 296 -3.95 -2.52 -9.46
N VAL A 297 -4.47 -1.95 -8.38
CA VAL A 297 -5.79 -2.24 -7.84
C VAL A 297 -6.74 -1.09 -8.20
N PHE A 298 -7.77 -1.41 -8.97
CA PHE A 298 -8.75 -0.45 -9.46
C PHE A 298 -10.10 -0.67 -8.79
N LEU A 299 -10.72 0.44 -8.39
CA LEU A 299 -11.88 0.47 -7.50
C LEU A 299 -12.99 1.36 -8.09
N GLY A 300 -14.21 1.19 -7.59
CA GLY A 300 -15.32 2.10 -7.86
C GLY A 300 -16.08 1.86 -9.17
N GLU A 301 -17.22 2.54 -9.28
CA GLU A 301 -18.22 2.32 -10.33
C GLU A 301 -17.71 2.58 -11.75
N LYS A 302 -16.88 3.62 -11.93
CA LYS A 302 -16.35 3.98 -13.26
C LYS A 302 -15.48 2.85 -13.86
N VAL A 303 -14.75 2.13 -13.00
CA VAL A 303 -13.96 0.96 -13.40
C VAL A 303 -14.89 -0.18 -13.80
N ALA A 304 -15.92 -0.45 -13.00
CA ALA A 304 -16.92 -1.48 -13.31
C ALA A 304 -17.64 -1.20 -14.66
N LYS A 305 -18.02 0.06 -14.92
CA LYS A 305 -18.61 0.49 -16.19
C LYS A 305 -17.66 0.25 -17.36
N THR A 306 -16.39 0.63 -17.21
CA THR A 306 -15.36 0.44 -18.25
C THR A 306 -15.16 -1.04 -18.59
N LEU A 307 -15.13 -1.91 -17.58
CA LEU A 307 -15.01 -3.37 -17.77
C LEU A 307 -16.21 -3.99 -18.50
N LYS A 308 -17.40 -3.41 -18.37
CA LYS A 308 -18.61 -3.88 -19.07
C LYS A 308 -18.61 -3.46 -20.53
N GLU A 309 -18.17 -2.24 -20.82
CA GLU A 309 -18.37 -1.60 -22.12
C GLU A 309 -17.20 -1.80 -23.10
N LYS A 310 -16.00 -2.12 -22.61
CA LYS A 310 -14.78 -2.04 -23.42
C LYS A 310 -14.01 -3.37 -23.46
N ASP A 311 -13.24 -3.55 -24.52
CA ASP A 311 -12.32 -4.68 -24.63
C ASP A 311 -11.14 -4.56 -23.65
N SER A 312 -10.38 -5.64 -23.54
CA SER A 312 -9.23 -5.75 -22.65
C SER A 312 -8.17 -4.67 -22.89
N GLU A 313 -7.80 -4.42 -24.15
CA GLU A 313 -6.74 -3.46 -24.49
C GLU A 313 -7.16 -2.02 -24.16
N THR A 314 -8.40 -1.67 -24.47
CA THR A 314 -8.99 -0.38 -24.18
C THR A 314 -9.19 -0.18 -22.68
N CYS A 315 -9.52 -1.24 -21.93
CA CYS A 315 -9.55 -1.22 -20.47
C CYS A 315 -8.17 -0.88 -19.90
N PHE A 316 -7.11 -1.56 -20.35
CA PHE A 316 -5.74 -1.27 -19.90
C PHE A 316 -5.36 0.19 -20.11
N ARG A 317 -5.56 0.72 -21.33
CA ARG A 317 -5.21 2.11 -21.65
C ARG A 317 -6.00 3.10 -20.82
N ASN A 318 -7.31 2.90 -20.62
CA ASN A 318 -8.13 3.83 -19.84
C ASN A 318 -7.84 3.78 -18.35
N MET A 319 -7.57 2.59 -17.81
CA MET A 319 -7.33 2.43 -16.38
C MET A 319 -5.97 3.01 -15.98
N LEU A 320 -4.92 2.70 -16.75
CA LEU A 320 -3.55 3.12 -16.43
C LEU A 320 -3.24 4.54 -16.92
N GLY A 321 -3.97 5.04 -17.93
CA GLY A 321 -3.82 6.38 -18.48
C GLY A 321 -2.37 6.80 -18.71
N ASP A 322 -1.92 7.84 -18.01
CA ASP A 322 -0.58 8.42 -18.17
C ASP A 322 0.49 7.83 -17.24
N LEU A 323 0.13 6.86 -16.39
CA LEU A 323 1.07 6.20 -15.48
C LEU A 323 2.32 5.65 -16.20
N PRO A 324 2.22 4.98 -17.36
CA PRO A 324 3.40 4.56 -18.12
C PRO A 324 4.38 5.70 -18.42
N GLU A 325 3.87 6.87 -18.82
CA GLU A 325 4.67 8.05 -19.14
C GLU A 325 5.40 8.56 -17.90
N ARG A 326 4.68 8.69 -16.79
CA ARG A 326 5.25 9.11 -15.49
C ARG A 326 6.38 8.20 -15.01
N VAL A 327 6.22 6.89 -15.17
CA VAL A 327 7.25 5.91 -14.76
C VAL A 327 8.50 6.04 -15.62
N VAL A 328 8.34 6.17 -16.94
CA VAL A 328 9.46 6.32 -17.86
C VAL A 328 10.17 7.66 -17.64
N ASP A 329 9.42 8.73 -17.42
CA ASP A 329 9.94 10.05 -17.09
C ASP A 329 10.70 10.07 -15.77
N HIS A 330 10.13 9.46 -14.73
CA HIS A 330 10.80 9.32 -13.44
C HIS A 330 12.15 8.61 -13.60
N ARG A 331 12.17 7.51 -14.36
CA ARG A 331 13.40 6.77 -14.66
C ARG A 331 14.41 7.62 -15.43
N PHE A 332 13.97 8.39 -16.42
CA PHE A 332 14.84 9.31 -17.14
C PHE A 332 15.46 10.33 -16.19
N GLN A 333 14.67 10.92 -15.29
CA GLN A 333 15.14 11.90 -14.32
C GLN A 333 16.14 11.32 -13.30
N LEU A 334 16.02 10.04 -12.94
CA LEU A 334 17.01 9.35 -12.10
C LEU A 334 18.36 9.16 -12.82
N LEU A 335 18.33 8.83 -14.12
CA LEU A 335 19.53 8.61 -14.94
C LEU A 335 20.17 9.94 -15.41
N HIS A 336 19.34 10.94 -15.63
CA HIS A 336 19.71 12.25 -16.17
C HIS A 336 19.07 13.36 -15.32
N PRO A 337 19.61 13.62 -14.10
CA PRO A 337 19.06 14.64 -13.21
C PRO A 337 18.92 16.00 -13.90
N TYR A 338 17.84 16.71 -13.56
CA TYR A 338 17.58 18.01 -14.15
C TYR A 338 18.73 18.99 -13.84
N PRO A 339 19.23 19.73 -14.84
CA PRO A 339 20.37 20.61 -14.63
C PRO A 339 20.02 21.82 -13.74
N GLN A 340 20.61 21.90 -12.54
CA GLN A 340 20.26 22.91 -11.52
C GLN A 340 20.60 24.38 -11.88
N LYS A 341 21.59 24.64 -12.76
CA LYS A 341 22.04 26.01 -13.11
C LYS A 341 22.51 26.11 -14.56
N LYS A 342 21.58 26.15 -15.51
CA LYS A 342 21.90 26.12 -16.95
C LYS A 342 20.95 26.97 -17.79
N GLY A 343 21.46 27.53 -18.89
CA GLY A 343 20.69 28.41 -19.78
C GLY A 343 19.65 27.65 -20.63
N ARG A 344 18.64 28.36 -21.16
CA ARG A 344 17.50 27.83 -21.94
C ARG A 344 17.86 26.73 -22.95
N LYS A 345 19.00 26.85 -23.64
CA LYS A 345 19.48 25.87 -24.63
C LYS A 345 19.76 24.48 -24.03
N GLN A 346 20.25 24.41 -22.80
CA GLN A 346 20.53 23.14 -22.13
C GLN A 346 19.26 22.51 -21.57
N THR A 347 18.30 23.31 -21.11
CA THR A 347 16.95 22.85 -20.74
C THR A 347 16.24 22.23 -21.95
N LEU A 348 16.24 22.91 -23.10
CA LEU A 348 15.63 22.38 -24.33
C LEU A 348 16.25 21.04 -24.74
N LYS A 349 17.59 20.94 -24.74
CA LYS A 349 18.27 19.66 -25.01
C LYS A 349 17.90 18.54 -24.03
N TRP A 350 17.67 18.87 -22.77
CA TRP A 350 17.26 17.90 -21.76
C TRP A 350 15.83 17.42 -22.01
N MET A 351 14.92 18.33 -22.37
CA MET A 351 13.54 18.01 -22.76
C MET A 351 13.49 17.16 -24.05
N ASP A 352 14.29 17.50 -25.06
CA ASP A 352 14.39 16.72 -26.30
C ASP A 352 14.85 15.28 -25.99
N ALA A 353 15.88 15.12 -25.15
CA ALA A 353 16.38 13.82 -24.71
C ALA A 353 15.34 13.03 -23.89
N GLN A 354 14.54 13.71 -23.08
CA GLN A 354 13.43 13.10 -22.33
C GLN A 354 12.38 12.55 -23.29
N SER A 355 11.94 13.36 -24.27
CA SER A 355 10.97 12.94 -25.28
C SER A 355 11.47 11.78 -26.14
N GLU A 356 12.74 11.79 -26.56
CA GLU A 356 13.37 10.67 -27.27
C GLU A 356 13.40 9.39 -26.42
N TYR A 357 13.71 9.53 -25.13
CA TYR A 357 13.73 8.42 -24.19
C TYR A 357 12.33 7.81 -24.00
N TRP A 358 11.30 8.64 -23.88
CA TRP A 358 9.91 8.20 -23.81
C TRP A 358 9.51 7.39 -25.05
N GLN A 359 9.74 7.92 -26.25
CA GLN A 359 9.39 7.25 -27.50
C GLN A 359 10.04 5.86 -27.62
N LYS A 360 11.26 5.71 -27.11
CA LYS A 360 12.00 4.44 -27.14
C LYS A 360 11.48 3.42 -26.13
N HIS A 361 10.92 3.86 -25.00
CA HIS A 361 10.63 2.99 -23.86
C HIS A 361 9.15 2.78 -23.57
N ARG A 362 8.24 3.54 -24.20
CA ARG A 362 6.79 3.44 -23.96
C ARG A 362 6.22 2.04 -24.21
N ASP A 363 6.67 1.36 -25.27
CA ASP A 363 6.08 0.07 -25.67
C ASP A 363 6.52 -1.06 -24.72
N SER A 364 7.75 -0.97 -24.19
CA SER A 364 8.30 -1.94 -23.22
C SER A 364 7.58 -1.95 -21.87
N PHE A 365 6.77 -0.94 -21.58
CA PHE A 365 6.06 -0.85 -20.32
C PHE A 365 4.77 -1.68 -20.31
N ALA A 366 4.14 -1.86 -21.48
CA ALA A 366 2.94 -2.68 -21.66
C ALA A 366 3.25 -4.19 -21.83
N GLU A 367 4.49 -4.53 -22.14
CA GLU A 367 4.98 -5.91 -22.26
C GLU A 367 5.01 -6.58 -20.87
N GLY A 368 3.96 -7.34 -20.54
CA GLY A 368 3.88 -8.12 -19.30
C GLY A 368 2.69 -7.79 -18.39
N TRP A 369 1.68 -7.09 -18.90
CA TRP A 369 0.43 -6.84 -18.17
C TRP A 369 -0.50 -8.05 -18.24
N GLU A 370 -1.01 -8.47 -17.08
CA GLU A 370 -1.94 -9.57 -16.98
C GLU A 370 -3.08 -9.22 -16.01
N TRP A 371 -4.31 -9.59 -16.38
CA TRP A 371 -5.44 -9.57 -15.45
C TRP A 371 -5.28 -10.68 -14.41
N VAL A 372 -5.52 -10.37 -13.14
CA VAL A 372 -5.48 -11.35 -12.04
C VAL A 372 -6.74 -11.33 -11.22
N GLU A 373 -6.91 -12.34 -10.35
CA GLU A 373 -8.06 -12.46 -9.47
C GLU A 373 -8.23 -11.22 -8.57
N ARG A 374 -9.49 -10.96 -8.19
CA ARG A 374 -9.91 -9.80 -7.39
C ARG A 374 -10.20 -10.20 -5.94
N ASP A 375 -9.58 -11.27 -5.46
CA ASP A 375 -9.80 -11.87 -4.13
C ASP A 375 -9.10 -11.10 -3.00
N LEU A 376 -9.10 -9.77 -3.11
CA LEU A 376 -8.40 -8.85 -2.23
C LEU A 376 -9.42 -7.89 -1.58
N ASP A 377 -9.37 -7.77 -0.26
CA ASP A 377 -10.07 -6.73 0.49
C ASP A 377 -9.12 -5.55 0.64
N PHE A 378 -9.41 -4.44 -0.05
CA PHE A 378 -8.57 -3.24 -0.07
C PHE A 378 -9.00 -2.17 0.92
N GLY A 379 -9.74 -2.57 1.95
CA GLY A 379 -9.99 -1.72 3.11
C GLY A 379 -11.00 -0.60 2.90
N SER A 380 -10.62 0.61 3.31
CA SER A 380 -11.38 1.85 3.18
C SER A 380 -11.94 2.10 1.79
N ASP A 381 -11.15 1.78 0.77
CA ASP A 381 -11.42 2.21 -0.59
C ASP A 381 -12.50 1.36 -1.29
N GLY A 382 -12.96 0.31 -0.61
CA GLY A 382 -14.08 -0.52 -1.02
C GLY A 382 -13.69 -1.71 -1.88
N ASN A 383 -14.64 -2.14 -2.72
CA ASN A 383 -14.55 -3.41 -3.42
C ASN A 383 -13.65 -3.33 -4.66
N VAL A 384 -12.72 -4.29 -4.75
CA VAL A 384 -11.81 -4.44 -5.88
C VAL A 384 -12.57 -4.79 -7.16
N GLN A 385 -12.51 -3.89 -8.14
CA GLN A 385 -13.19 -4.05 -9.43
C GLN A 385 -12.28 -4.66 -10.49
N ALA A 386 -10.98 -4.38 -10.43
CA ALA A 386 -9.98 -4.92 -11.34
C ALA A 386 -8.61 -4.98 -10.68
N VAL A 387 -7.81 -5.96 -11.08
CA VAL A 387 -6.40 -6.04 -10.69
C VAL A 387 -5.55 -6.35 -11.92
N ILE A 388 -4.61 -5.46 -12.21
CA ILE A 388 -3.63 -5.62 -13.28
C ILE A 388 -2.27 -5.88 -12.66
N THR A 389 -1.67 -7.04 -12.95
CA THR A 389 -0.33 -7.36 -12.47
C THR A 389 0.73 -7.12 -13.54
N MET A 390 1.90 -6.71 -13.07
CA MET A 390 3.15 -6.71 -13.82
C MET A 390 4.14 -7.65 -13.13
N LYS A 391 4.92 -8.38 -13.92
CA LYS A 391 5.94 -9.31 -13.43
C LYS A 391 7.31 -8.91 -13.99
N THR A 392 8.36 -9.16 -13.23
CA THR A 392 9.72 -9.16 -13.79
C THR A 392 9.87 -10.31 -14.78
N GLY A 393 10.26 -9.99 -16.02
CA GLY A 393 10.59 -10.97 -17.06
C GLY A 393 11.87 -11.74 -16.79
#